data_AF-A0A4V5R3I4-F1
#
_entry.id   AF-A0A4V5R3I4-F1
#
_cell.length_a   1.000
_cell.length_b   1.000
_cell.length_c   1.000
_cell.angle_alpha   90.00
_cell.angle_beta   90.00
_cell.angle_gamma   90.00
#
_symmetry.space_group_name_H-M   'P 1'
#
loop_
_entity.id
_entity.type
_entity.pdbx_description
1 polymer ?
#
loop_
_entity_poly.entity_id
_entity_poly.type
_entity_poly.pdbx_seq_one_letter_code
_entity_poly.pdbx_strand_id
1 'polypeptide(L)'
;MLGGSLVVTIAELQSFIFDYISEYRNSYERYTSLPPEGAGYPKHAISPFLSSKEFEVYLANDGVLINEVAAEPDYQWYIAGGPALKVDFEPTKTPPEVTQIIKDHGFEGKPIGIYRIVAKEHIPSAVWRGRVKHISSQISVKNSDLDVTLRMTKVETSLKQLVCNFTFGAYGMVLDSHLPDQSCSFGEPHITENMGFFPADLNNRRFFRYLEVYGTSDKAAWDKRIISIRVSHDLRRDFAKKLSNPNGDKGGAMSFGKNNQWVENYSNRLGQLKTAIDDFKHILMFQSHETESVFHELIEKHPILLDVYGHCESKPKLKYPQGELSPIGKAYLEPDFIVSYSDQSYKLVELERASKNVVTKQGQPRAEVGQAIFQTAEWVHYIREHYGLIRSRYPGIHTKYKTSVIMSRSTQASFNGVADMNRYKELVIQQFAIDEILTYDDLFDKACTAYTILTGLSPHSI
;
A
#
# COMPACT_ATOMS: atom_id res chain seq x y z
N MET A 1 -32.71 29.88 24.68
CA MET A 1 -31.31 30.34 24.50
C MET A 1 -30.37 29.21 24.93
N LEU A 2 -29.84 28.44 23.98
CA LEU A 2 -28.61 27.64 24.11
C LEU A 2 -28.01 27.51 22.70
N GLY A 3 -27.50 28.64 22.18
CA GLY A 3 -26.80 28.68 20.90
C GLY A 3 -25.36 28.23 21.08
N GLY A 4 -25.14 26.92 21.23
CA GLY A 4 -23.80 26.34 21.15
C GLY A 4 -23.32 26.39 19.70
N SER A 5 -22.10 26.85 19.46
CA SER A 5 -21.47 26.79 18.14
C SER A 5 -21.51 25.35 17.61
N LEU A 6 -22.13 25.14 16.44
CA LEU A 6 -22.16 23.84 15.75
C LEU A 6 -20.78 23.44 15.21
N VAL A 7 -19.86 24.39 15.11
CA VAL A 7 -18.49 24.19 14.62
C VAL A 7 -17.59 23.62 15.72
N VAL A 8 -16.81 22.59 15.36
CA VAL A 8 -15.77 21.97 16.19
C VAL A 8 -14.69 23.00 16.56
N THR A 9 -14.23 22.96 17.80
CA THR A 9 -13.11 23.81 18.25
C THR A 9 -11.77 23.16 17.89
N ILE A 10 -10.68 23.95 17.86
CA ILE A 10 -9.32 23.39 17.67
C ILE A 10 -9.02 22.32 18.73
N ALA A 11 -9.41 22.53 20.00
CA ALA A 11 -9.10 21.60 21.07
C ALA A 11 -9.85 20.25 20.90
N GLU A 12 -11.12 20.30 20.51
CA GLU A 12 -11.92 19.11 20.18
C GLU A 12 -11.34 18.37 18.97
N LEU A 13 -11.01 19.09 17.89
CA LEU A 13 -10.42 18.52 16.68
C LEU A 13 -9.04 17.90 16.93
N GLN A 14 -8.18 18.59 17.69
CA GLN A 14 -6.87 18.09 18.10
C GLN A 14 -7.02 16.77 18.86
N SER A 15 -7.91 16.74 19.86
CA SER A 15 -8.13 15.53 20.64
C SER A 15 -8.68 14.40 19.78
N PHE A 16 -9.59 14.68 18.86
CA PHE A 16 -10.09 13.70 17.90
C PHE A 16 -8.97 13.12 17.04
N ILE A 17 -8.10 13.96 16.46
CA ILE A 17 -7.04 13.50 15.55
C ILE A 17 -6.02 12.63 16.29
N PHE A 18 -5.62 12.97 17.52
CA PHE A 18 -4.74 12.11 18.30
C PHE A 18 -5.39 10.75 18.61
N ASP A 19 -6.64 10.73 19.04
CA ASP A 19 -7.37 9.49 19.31
C ASP A 19 -7.56 8.65 18.03
N TYR A 20 -7.81 9.32 16.90
CA TYR A 20 -7.89 8.67 15.58
C TYR A 20 -6.56 8.04 15.18
N ILE A 21 -5.43 8.74 15.31
CA ILE A 21 -4.10 8.19 14.99
C ILE A 21 -3.79 6.99 15.88
N SER A 22 -4.10 7.08 17.18
CA SER A 22 -3.91 5.98 18.13
C SER A 22 -4.73 4.75 17.71
N GLU A 23 -6.03 4.92 17.45
CA GLU A 23 -6.90 3.83 17.04
C GLU A 23 -6.54 3.26 15.67
N TYR A 24 -6.09 4.11 14.74
CA TYR A 24 -5.61 3.70 13.42
C TYR A 24 -4.39 2.78 13.54
N ARG A 25 -3.40 3.16 14.37
CA ARG A 25 -2.20 2.33 14.62
C ARG A 25 -2.55 1.02 15.31
N ASN A 26 -3.36 1.06 16.36
CA ASN A 26 -3.82 -0.14 17.07
C ASN A 26 -4.60 -1.09 16.16
N SER A 27 -5.52 -0.55 15.36
CA SER A 27 -6.30 -1.34 14.40
C SER A 27 -5.40 -1.90 13.31
N TYR A 28 -4.44 -1.13 12.79
CA TYR A 28 -3.46 -1.63 11.82
C TYR A 28 -2.61 -2.77 12.37
N GLU A 29 -2.15 -2.67 13.63
CA GLU A 29 -1.41 -3.75 14.29
C GLU A 29 -2.25 -5.02 14.40
N ARG A 30 -3.52 -4.91 14.81
CA ARG A 30 -4.46 -6.05 14.80
C ARG A 30 -4.71 -6.60 13.40
N TYR A 31 -4.78 -5.75 12.38
CA TYR A 31 -4.92 -6.23 11.01
C TYR A 31 -3.67 -7.02 10.57
N THR A 32 -2.48 -6.55 10.93
CA THR A 32 -1.21 -7.16 10.50
C THR A 32 -0.70 -8.30 11.40
N SER A 33 -1.29 -8.52 12.58
CA SER A 33 -0.94 -9.66 13.45
C SER A 33 -1.46 -10.98 12.90
N LEU A 34 -0.80 -12.09 13.26
CA LEU A 34 -1.20 -13.42 12.80
C LEU A 34 -2.53 -13.87 13.45
N PRO A 35 -3.27 -14.80 12.81
CA PRO A 35 -4.42 -15.43 13.44
C PRO A 35 -4.05 -16.10 14.78
N PRO A 36 -4.96 -16.11 15.79
CA PRO A 36 -6.34 -15.61 15.74
C PRO A 36 -6.49 -14.11 16.07
N GLU A 37 -5.41 -13.43 16.45
CA GLU A 37 -5.44 -12.03 16.89
C GLU A 37 -5.69 -11.06 15.73
N GLY A 38 -5.27 -11.45 14.53
CA GLY A 38 -5.33 -10.63 13.33
C GLY A 38 -5.41 -11.40 12.03
N ALA A 39 -5.36 -10.67 10.92
CA ALA A 39 -5.53 -11.22 9.57
C ALA A 39 -4.22 -11.71 8.93
N GLY A 40 -3.07 -11.39 9.53
CA GLY A 40 -1.75 -11.62 8.97
C GLY A 40 -1.42 -10.72 7.78
N TYR A 41 -2.03 -9.54 7.66
CA TYR A 41 -1.71 -8.60 6.58
C TYR A 41 -0.20 -8.24 6.59
N PRO A 42 0.45 -8.12 5.43
CA PRO A 42 1.84 -7.71 5.40
C PRO A 42 1.99 -6.29 5.94
N LYS A 43 3.04 -6.08 6.74
CA LYS A 43 3.36 -4.78 7.32
C LYS A 43 3.91 -3.83 6.24
N HIS A 44 3.01 -3.09 5.61
CA HIS A 44 3.35 -2.02 4.68
C HIS A 44 2.95 -0.63 5.22
N ALA A 45 3.75 0.39 4.90
CA ALA A 45 3.34 1.77 5.09
C ALA A 45 2.23 2.12 4.08
N ILE A 46 0.98 2.01 4.53
CA ILE A 46 -0.23 2.25 3.71
C ILE A 46 -0.82 3.65 3.88
N SER A 47 -0.43 4.36 4.95
CA SER A 47 -0.98 5.67 5.31
C SER A 47 0.04 6.47 6.14
N PRO A 48 0.08 7.80 6.00
CA PRO A 48 0.95 8.66 6.82
C PRO A 48 0.62 8.54 8.32
N PHE A 49 -0.62 8.22 8.71
CA PHE A 49 -1.00 8.09 10.13
C PHE A 49 -0.21 6.99 10.87
N LEU A 50 0.43 6.06 10.14
CA LEU A 50 1.30 5.04 10.72
C LEU A 50 2.71 5.55 11.07
N SER A 51 3.24 6.53 10.33
CA SER A 51 4.69 6.82 10.36
C SER A 51 5.06 8.29 10.40
N SER A 52 4.18 9.19 9.98
CA SER A 52 4.46 10.62 9.96
C SER A 52 4.51 11.17 11.37
N LYS A 53 5.52 12.02 11.61
CA LYS A 53 5.79 12.65 12.91
C LYS A 53 5.09 13.99 13.06
N GLU A 54 4.61 14.56 11.96
CA GLU A 54 4.07 15.90 11.96
C GLU A 54 2.97 16.08 10.91
N PHE A 55 1.89 16.73 11.34
CA PHE A 55 0.77 17.12 10.48
C PHE A 55 0.43 18.59 10.67
N GLU A 56 0.12 19.24 9.57
CA GLU A 56 -0.50 20.56 9.55
C GLU A 56 -2.02 20.40 9.38
N VAL A 57 -2.78 20.92 10.34
CA VAL A 57 -4.23 20.79 10.35
C VAL A 57 -4.84 22.19 10.32
N TYR A 58 -5.68 22.44 9.33
CA TYR A 58 -6.39 23.70 9.18
C TYR A 58 -7.87 23.50 9.42
N LEU A 59 -8.43 24.30 10.33
CA LEU A 59 -9.86 24.39 10.58
C LEU A 59 -10.40 25.65 9.88
N ALA A 60 -11.17 25.45 8.81
CA ALA A 60 -11.91 26.47 8.10
C ALA A 60 -13.33 26.63 8.70
N ASN A 61 -14.12 27.58 8.18
CA ASN A 61 -15.48 27.84 8.67
C ASN A 61 -16.45 26.67 8.44
N ASP A 62 -16.20 25.89 7.39
CA ASP A 62 -17.08 24.85 6.85
C ASP A 62 -16.35 23.52 6.60
N GLY A 63 -15.08 23.38 7.00
CA GLY A 63 -14.33 22.17 6.73
C GLY A 63 -12.97 22.08 7.43
N VAL A 64 -12.29 20.95 7.21
CA VAL A 64 -10.97 20.67 7.79
C VAL A 64 -10.03 20.17 6.69
N LEU A 65 -8.78 20.62 6.73
CA LEU A 65 -7.70 20.17 5.87
C LEU A 65 -6.59 19.57 6.74
N ILE A 66 -6.14 18.37 6.40
CA ILE A 66 -5.04 17.66 7.08
C ILE A 66 -3.94 17.42 6.05
N ASN A 67 -2.76 17.99 6.30
CA ASN A 67 -1.59 17.87 5.45
C ASN A 67 -0.47 17.16 6.21
N GLU A 68 0.14 16.15 5.59
CA GLU A 68 1.37 15.57 6.10
C GLU A 68 2.54 16.56 5.92
N VAL A 69 3.30 16.79 6.99
CA VAL A 69 4.57 17.53 6.89
C VAL A 69 5.68 16.53 6.59
N ALA A 70 6.01 16.40 5.30
CA ALA A 70 7.07 15.54 4.80
C ALA A 70 8.03 16.31 3.88
N ALA A 71 9.24 15.76 3.71
CA ALA A 71 10.19 16.29 2.75
C ALA A 71 9.65 16.19 1.31
N GLU A 72 9.93 17.22 0.50
CA GLU A 72 9.72 17.15 -0.95
C GLU A 72 10.68 16.11 -1.57
N PRO A 73 10.40 15.61 -2.79
CA PRO A 73 11.35 14.75 -3.49
C PRO A 73 12.70 15.44 -3.70
N ASP A 74 13.80 14.67 -3.58
CA ASP A 74 15.19 15.16 -3.70
C ASP A 74 15.60 15.59 -5.14
N TYR A 75 14.65 15.62 -6.07
CA TYR A 75 14.83 16.04 -7.45
C TYR A 75 13.96 17.25 -7.79
N GLN A 76 14.27 17.95 -8.88
CA GLN A 76 13.55 19.14 -9.34
C GLN A 76 12.23 18.78 -10.02
N TRP A 77 11.29 18.22 -9.24
CA TRP A 77 9.97 17.76 -9.67
C TRP A 77 9.13 18.84 -10.38
N TYR A 78 9.42 20.12 -10.12
CA TYR A 78 8.77 21.31 -10.71
C TYR A 78 9.43 21.82 -12.01
N ILE A 79 10.58 21.25 -12.41
CA ILE A 79 11.25 21.55 -13.69
C ILE A 79 11.08 20.36 -14.64
N ALA A 80 11.50 19.17 -14.20
CA ALA A 80 11.35 17.92 -14.92
C ALA A 80 11.38 16.76 -13.91
N GLY A 81 10.29 16.01 -13.81
CA GLY A 81 10.16 14.88 -12.89
C GLY A 81 8.71 14.59 -12.55
N GLY A 82 7.92 15.63 -12.27
CA GLY A 82 6.53 15.47 -11.82
C GLY A 82 6.43 14.50 -10.64
N PRO A 83 5.25 13.92 -10.40
CA PRO A 83 3.93 14.34 -10.90
C PRO A 83 3.55 15.73 -10.36
N ALA A 84 3.18 16.67 -11.24
CA ALA A 84 2.81 18.02 -10.79
C ALA A 84 1.86 18.77 -11.72
N LEU A 85 1.11 19.71 -11.14
CA LEU A 85 0.28 20.69 -11.85
C LEU A 85 0.93 22.07 -11.82
N LYS A 86 1.19 22.60 -13.02
CA LYS A 86 1.68 23.97 -13.22
C LYS A 86 0.50 24.88 -13.52
N VAL A 87 0.16 25.75 -12.57
CA VAL A 87 -0.90 26.75 -12.73
C VAL A 87 -0.38 27.93 -13.53
N ASP A 88 -1.01 28.25 -14.65
CA ASP A 88 -0.55 29.29 -15.56
C ASP A 88 -1.70 30.18 -16.06
N PHE A 89 -1.32 31.25 -16.76
CA PHE A 89 -2.18 32.12 -17.54
C PHE A 89 -1.65 32.27 -18.96
N GLU A 90 -2.47 32.86 -19.83
CA GLU A 90 -1.99 33.40 -21.10
C GLU A 90 -1.83 34.93 -21.01
N PRO A 91 -0.68 35.50 -21.43
CA PRO A 91 0.54 34.81 -21.88
C PRO A 91 1.28 34.12 -20.74
N THR A 92 1.98 33.00 -21.04
CA THR A 92 2.70 32.21 -20.03
C THR A 92 3.71 33.05 -19.24
N LYS A 93 3.79 32.80 -17.93
CA LYS A 93 4.77 33.43 -17.03
C LYS A 93 6.02 32.59 -16.77
N THR A 94 6.22 31.53 -17.54
CA THR A 94 7.37 30.64 -17.39
C THR A 94 8.68 31.40 -17.65
N PRO A 95 9.64 31.41 -16.70
CA PRO A 95 10.94 32.02 -16.93
C PRO A 95 11.65 31.39 -18.15
N PRO A 96 12.24 32.19 -19.07
CA PRO A 96 12.91 31.66 -20.26
C PRO A 96 14.01 30.64 -19.95
N GLU A 97 14.69 30.80 -18.81
CA GLU A 97 15.74 29.90 -18.32
C GLU A 97 15.24 28.46 -18.13
N VAL A 98 14.00 28.27 -17.68
CA VAL A 98 13.40 26.94 -17.49
C VAL A 98 13.20 26.25 -18.83
N THR A 99 12.70 27.00 -19.82
CA THR A 99 12.54 26.52 -21.18
C THR A 99 13.90 26.14 -21.78
N GLN A 100 14.95 26.91 -21.49
CA GLN A 100 16.31 26.61 -21.91
C GLN A 100 16.84 25.34 -21.25
N ILE A 101 16.66 25.16 -19.93
CA ILE A 101 17.05 23.94 -19.20
C ILE A 101 16.38 22.70 -19.82
N ILE A 102 15.08 22.77 -20.12
CA ILE A 102 14.33 21.66 -20.75
C ILE A 102 14.92 21.31 -22.12
N LYS A 103 15.31 22.32 -22.91
CA LYS A 103 15.93 22.12 -24.23
C LYS A 103 17.33 21.54 -24.12
N ASP A 104 18.18 22.12 -23.27
CA ASP A 104 19.59 21.73 -23.11
C ASP A 104 19.73 20.28 -22.64
N HIS A 105 18.79 19.81 -21.81
CA HIS A 105 18.76 18.42 -21.32
C HIS A 105 17.94 17.48 -22.23
N GLY A 106 17.46 17.96 -23.38
CA GLY A 106 16.72 17.17 -24.35
C GLY A 106 15.39 16.62 -23.82
N PHE A 107 14.72 17.35 -22.92
CA PHE A 107 13.40 17.02 -22.38
C PHE A 107 12.25 17.61 -23.20
N GLU A 108 12.53 18.43 -24.21
CA GLU A 108 11.50 19.00 -25.09
C GLU A 108 10.67 17.89 -25.76
N GLY A 109 9.35 17.98 -25.65
CA GLY A 109 8.41 16.98 -26.18
C GLY A 109 8.36 15.65 -25.41
N LYS A 110 9.18 15.46 -24.36
CA LYS A 110 9.18 14.24 -23.54
C LYS A 110 8.19 14.31 -22.38
N PRO A 111 7.66 13.17 -21.90
CA PRO A 111 6.81 13.14 -20.72
C PRO A 111 7.66 13.42 -19.47
N ILE A 112 7.61 14.67 -18.98
CA ILE A 112 8.32 15.12 -17.78
C ILE A 112 7.47 15.10 -16.50
N GLY A 113 6.25 14.56 -16.58
CA GLY A 113 5.34 14.43 -15.43
C GLY A 113 4.68 15.74 -14.95
N ILE A 114 4.86 16.84 -15.67
CA ILE A 114 4.27 18.15 -15.33
C ILE A 114 3.15 18.47 -16.31
N TYR A 115 1.95 18.73 -15.80
CA TYR A 115 0.80 19.15 -16.59
C TYR A 115 0.53 20.64 -16.39
N ARG A 116 0.59 21.41 -17.48
CA ARG A 116 0.22 22.82 -17.49
C ARG A 116 -1.30 22.95 -17.51
N ILE A 117 -1.85 23.64 -16.52
CA ILE A 117 -3.27 24.00 -16.45
C ILE A 117 -3.39 25.52 -16.52
N VAL A 118 -4.27 26.01 -17.39
CA VAL A 118 -4.35 27.44 -17.72
C VAL A 118 -5.67 27.99 -17.20
N ALA A 119 -5.59 29.02 -16.36
CA ALA A 119 -6.77 29.71 -15.86
C ALA A 119 -7.42 30.56 -16.95
N LYS A 120 -8.75 30.45 -17.07
CA LYS A 120 -9.55 31.29 -18.00
C LYS A 120 -9.77 32.71 -17.46
N GLU A 121 -9.73 32.85 -16.14
CA GLU A 121 -10.00 34.10 -15.43
C GLU A 121 -8.81 34.46 -14.54
N HIS A 122 -8.71 35.73 -14.16
CA HIS A 122 -7.65 36.23 -13.29
C HIS A 122 -7.61 35.53 -11.91
N ILE A 123 -6.54 34.79 -11.64
CA ILE A 123 -6.14 34.30 -10.30
C ILE A 123 -5.62 35.48 -9.45
N PRO A 124 -6.27 35.79 -8.31
CA PRO A 124 -5.81 36.83 -7.41
C PRO A 124 -4.37 36.62 -6.93
N SER A 125 -3.62 37.71 -6.75
CA SER A 125 -2.23 37.66 -6.29
C SER A 125 -2.04 36.93 -4.94
N ALA A 126 -3.07 36.89 -4.09
CA ALA A 126 -3.02 36.14 -2.83
C ALA A 126 -3.01 34.62 -3.06
N VAL A 127 -3.86 34.14 -3.98
CA VAL A 127 -3.95 32.73 -4.39
C VAL A 127 -2.67 32.32 -5.11
N TRP A 128 -2.20 33.14 -6.05
CA TRP A 128 -0.98 32.87 -6.83
C TRP A 128 0.28 32.73 -5.96
N ARG A 129 0.35 33.46 -4.83
CA ARG A 129 1.44 33.37 -3.84
C ARG A 129 1.19 32.29 -2.78
N GLY A 130 0.08 31.57 -2.85
CA GLY A 130 -0.33 30.55 -1.89
C GLY A 130 -0.53 31.06 -0.45
N ARG A 131 -0.85 32.34 -0.27
CA ARG A 131 -0.92 32.94 1.08
C ARG A 131 -2.23 32.59 1.76
N VAL A 132 -2.13 31.95 2.93
CA VAL A 132 -3.25 31.77 3.84
C VAL A 132 -3.45 33.07 4.62
N LYS A 133 -4.67 33.63 4.57
CA LYS A 133 -5.05 34.86 5.28
C LYS A 133 -6.10 34.54 6.35
N HIS A 134 -6.40 35.53 7.20
CA HIS A 134 -7.44 35.45 8.23
C HIS A 134 -7.20 34.31 9.24
N ILE A 135 -5.95 34.13 9.66
CA ILE A 135 -5.61 33.20 10.74
C ILE A 135 -6.12 33.80 12.05
N SER A 136 -7.06 33.12 12.69
CA SER A 136 -7.61 33.54 13.99
C SER A 136 -6.78 33.01 15.15
N SER A 137 -6.21 31.81 15.01
CA SER A 137 -5.34 31.20 16.03
C SER A 137 -4.47 30.11 15.42
N GLN A 138 -3.33 29.88 16.06
CA GLN A 138 -2.40 28.82 15.72
C GLN A 138 -1.83 28.22 17.00
N ILE A 139 -1.81 26.89 17.10
CA ILE A 139 -1.18 26.16 18.19
C ILE A 139 -0.37 24.99 17.63
N SER A 140 0.67 24.60 18.33
CA SER A 140 1.42 23.38 18.04
C SER A 140 1.42 22.52 19.30
N VAL A 141 0.98 21.27 19.16
CA VAL A 141 0.89 20.33 20.29
C VAL A 141 1.55 19.02 19.90
N LYS A 142 2.47 18.56 20.75
CA LYS A 142 3.11 17.26 20.62
C LYS A 142 2.43 16.25 21.56
N ASN A 143 2.07 15.09 21.03
CA ASN A 143 1.74 13.91 21.82
C ASN A 143 2.98 13.02 21.90
N SER A 144 3.54 12.87 23.10
CA SER A 144 4.77 12.11 23.33
C SER A 144 4.57 10.60 23.13
N ASP A 145 3.41 10.06 23.49
CA ASP A 145 3.12 8.63 23.40
C ASP A 145 3.02 8.19 21.93
N LEU A 146 2.49 9.06 21.07
CA LEU A 146 2.38 8.81 19.64
C LEU A 146 3.62 9.26 18.85
N ASP A 147 4.53 10.04 19.45
CA ASP A 147 5.58 10.81 18.75
C ASP A 147 5.06 11.61 17.53
N VAL A 148 3.88 12.24 17.70
CA VAL A 148 3.24 13.06 16.66
C VAL A 148 3.07 14.49 17.13
N THR A 149 3.41 15.44 16.27
CA THR A 149 3.13 16.87 16.45
C THR A 149 2.01 17.31 15.51
N LEU A 150 0.98 17.95 16.06
CA LEU A 150 -0.08 18.60 15.28
C LEU A 150 0.13 20.11 15.31
N ARG A 151 0.28 20.72 14.12
CA ARG A 151 0.25 22.17 13.93
C ARG A 151 -1.15 22.58 13.53
N MET A 152 -1.95 23.00 14.51
CA MET A 152 -3.34 23.37 14.32
C MET A 152 -3.44 24.86 13.98
N THR A 153 -4.15 25.20 12.90
CA THR A 153 -4.39 26.60 12.49
C THR A 153 -5.87 26.79 12.22
N LYS A 154 -6.52 27.73 12.90
CA LYS A 154 -7.89 28.12 12.58
C LYS A 154 -7.89 29.33 11.67
N VAL A 155 -8.62 29.23 10.56
CA VAL A 155 -8.70 30.26 9.53
C VAL A 155 -10.15 30.66 9.30
N GLU A 156 -10.42 31.96 9.26
CA GLU A 156 -11.76 32.51 9.05
C GLU A 156 -12.04 32.64 7.55
N THR A 157 -12.07 31.50 6.86
CA THR A 157 -12.35 31.41 5.42
C THR A 157 -13.08 30.11 5.10
N SER A 158 -13.62 29.98 3.89
CA SER A 158 -14.21 28.71 3.44
C SER A 158 -13.13 27.71 3.05
N LEU A 159 -13.44 26.43 3.18
CA LEU A 159 -12.59 25.31 2.79
C LEU A 159 -12.18 25.43 1.33
N LYS A 160 -13.12 25.77 0.44
CA LYS A 160 -12.85 25.99 -0.99
C LYS A 160 -11.78 27.04 -1.21
N GLN A 161 -11.86 28.18 -0.52
CA GLN A 161 -10.86 29.25 -0.66
C GLN A 161 -9.51 28.85 -0.06
N LEU A 162 -9.51 28.13 1.06
CA LEU A 162 -8.30 27.59 1.68
C LEU A 162 -7.57 26.63 0.72
N VAL A 163 -8.27 25.64 0.18
CA VAL A 163 -7.71 24.65 -0.76
C VAL A 163 -7.25 25.32 -2.05
N CYS A 164 -7.99 26.30 -2.55
CA CYS A 164 -7.59 27.13 -3.69
C CYS A 164 -6.25 27.82 -3.44
N ASN A 165 -6.06 28.45 -2.27
CA ASN A 165 -4.76 29.04 -1.90
C ASN A 165 -3.66 27.96 -1.78
N PHE A 166 -3.98 26.79 -1.24
CA PHE A 166 -3.01 25.70 -1.07
C PHE A 166 -2.48 25.13 -2.39
N THR A 167 -3.30 25.17 -3.42
CA THR A 167 -3.00 24.60 -4.74
C THR A 167 -2.73 25.69 -5.78
N PHE A 168 -2.47 26.92 -5.35
CA PHE A 168 -2.20 28.09 -6.21
C PHE A 168 -3.31 28.38 -7.25
N GLY A 169 -4.54 27.96 -6.97
CA GLY A 169 -5.70 28.09 -7.85
C GLY A 169 -5.99 26.86 -8.70
N ALA A 170 -5.15 25.81 -8.66
CA ALA A 170 -5.40 24.59 -9.41
C ALA A 170 -6.79 24.02 -9.07
N TYR A 171 -7.09 23.88 -7.79
CA TYR A 171 -8.42 23.47 -7.33
C TYR A 171 -9.32 24.69 -7.14
N GLY A 172 -10.49 24.65 -7.76
CA GLY A 172 -11.56 25.63 -7.59
C GLY A 172 -11.53 26.82 -8.56
N MET A 173 -10.37 27.22 -9.10
CA MET A 173 -10.30 28.26 -10.15
C MET A 173 -10.05 27.68 -11.54
N VAL A 174 -9.17 26.67 -11.65
CA VAL A 174 -8.84 26.06 -12.95
C VAL A 174 -9.55 24.73 -13.13
N LEU A 175 -9.45 23.84 -12.14
CA LEU A 175 -10.09 22.53 -12.13
C LEU A 175 -11.30 22.54 -11.19
N ASP A 176 -12.40 21.99 -11.67
CA ASP A 176 -13.51 21.60 -10.80
C ASP A 176 -13.24 20.21 -10.23
N SER A 177 -12.54 20.19 -9.09
CA SER A 177 -12.14 18.97 -8.40
C SER A 177 -13.24 18.38 -7.52
N HIS A 178 -14.48 18.91 -7.58
CA HIS A 178 -15.61 18.50 -6.75
C HIS A 178 -15.20 18.37 -5.27
N LEU A 179 -14.63 19.45 -4.72
CA LEU A 179 -14.21 19.47 -3.32
C LEU A 179 -15.41 19.19 -2.41
N PRO A 180 -15.21 18.43 -1.33
CA PRO A 180 -16.29 18.04 -0.44
C PRO A 180 -16.87 19.29 0.24
N ASP A 181 -18.17 19.26 0.45
CA ASP A 181 -18.95 20.31 1.12
C ASP A 181 -19.76 19.72 2.27
N GLN A 182 -20.59 20.56 2.90
CA GLN A 182 -21.39 20.17 4.07
C GLN A 182 -22.48 19.12 3.76
N SER A 183 -22.74 18.83 2.48
CA SER A 183 -23.68 17.79 2.07
C SER A 183 -23.05 16.39 2.01
N CYS A 184 -21.71 16.32 2.06
CA CYS A 184 -20.98 15.07 2.00
C CYS A 184 -21.12 14.25 3.29
N SER A 185 -21.03 12.92 3.17
CA SER A 185 -21.09 12.02 4.32
C SER A 185 -19.91 12.24 5.27
N PHE A 186 -20.15 12.10 6.57
CA PHE A 186 -19.11 12.29 7.57
C PHE A 186 -17.94 11.32 7.34
N GLY A 187 -16.72 11.85 7.45
CA GLY A 187 -15.52 11.05 7.32
C GLY A 187 -15.14 10.66 5.89
N GLU A 188 -15.83 11.13 4.85
CA GLU A 188 -15.39 10.97 3.45
C GLU A 188 -14.43 12.12 3.05
N PRO A 189 -13.11 11.88 2.91
CA PRO A 189 -12.19 12.90 2.43
C PRO A 189 -12.10 12.93 0.90
N HIS A 190 -11.72 14.09 0.40
CA HIS A 190 -10.99 14.21 -0.86
C HIS A 190 -9.49 14.11 -0.58
N ILE A 191 -8.77 13.25 -1.32
CA ILE A 191 -7.36 12.94 -1.06
C ILE A 191 -6.50 13.29 -2.27
N THR A 192 -5.38 13.95 -2.00
CA THR A 192 -4.27 14.15 -2.96
C THR A 192 -2.99 13.51 -2.40
N GLU A 193 -2.32 12.67 -3.19
CA GLU A 193 -1.14 11.89 -2.78
C GLU A 193 0.00 12.11 -3.77
N ASN A 194 1.22 12.32 -3.25
CA ASN A 194 2.45 12.50 -4.04
C ASN A 194 2.28 13.45 -5.23
N MET A 195 1.76 14.66 -5.03
CA MET A 195 1.48 15.60 -6.13
C MET A 195 2.03 16.99 -5.84
N GLY A 196 2.74 17.54 -6.83
CA GLY A 196 3.26 18.91 -6.81
C GLY A 196 2.29 19.93 -7.38
N PHE A 197 2.29 21.14 -6.80
CA PHE A 197 1.54 22.30 -7.30
C PHE A 197 2.45 23.52 -7.30
N PHE A 198 2.43 24.28 -8.38
CA PHE A 198 3.21 25.52 -8.47
C PHE A 198 2.66 26.49 -9.54
N PRO A 199 2.73 27.81 -9.29
CA PRO A 199 2.51 28.82 -10.32
C PRO A 199 3.61 28.80 -11.39
N ALA A 200 3.27 29.17 -12.62
CA ALA A 200 4.17 29.11 -13.75
C ALA A 200 5.42 30.01 -13.63
N ASP A 201 5.38 31.03 -12.78
CA ASP A 201 6.53 31.90 -12.50
C ASP A 201 7.57 31.26 -11.55
N LEU A 202 7.30 30.04 -11.05
CA LEU A 202 8.14 29.25 -10.14
C LEU A 202 8.48 29.93 -8.80
N ASN A 203 7.83 31.03 -8.46
CA ASN A 203 8.15 31.79 -7.24
C ASN A 203 7.74 31.06 -5.96
N ASN A 204 6.80 30.12 -6.05
CA ASN A 204 6.33 29.31 -4.95
C ASN A 204 6.11 27.88 -5.44
N ARG A 205 6.10 26.93 -4.51
CA ARG A 205 5.75 25.54 -4.80
C ARG A 205 5.28 24.85 -3.54
N ARG A 206 4.47 23.81 -3.70
CA ARG A 206 4.09 22.87 -2.64
C ARG A 206 4.02 21.48 -3.21
N PHE A 207 4.72 20.55 -2.57
CA PHE A 207 4.55 19.13 -2.82
C PHE A 207 3.74 18.50 -1.70
N PHE A 208 2.58 17.95 -2.03
CA PHE A 208 1.75 17.21 -1.08
C PHE A 208 2.08 15.73 -1.21
N ARG A 209 2.82 15.20 -0.24
CA ARG A 209 2.94 13.74 -0.09
C ARG A 209 1.59 13.14 0.27
N TYR A 210 0.85 13.81 1.16
CA TYR A 210 -0.50 13.45 1.53
C TYR A 210 -1.30 14.67 1.98
N LEU A 211 -2.50 14.83 1.40
CA LEU A 211 -3.44 15.89 1.73
C LEU A 211 -4.86 15.31 1.78
N GLU A 212 -5.52 15.47 2.92
CA GLU A 212 -6.94 15.15 3.13
C GLU A 212 -7.76 16.42 3.31
N VAL A 213 -8.90 16.48 2.62
CA VAL A 213 -9.84 17.61 2.66
C VAL A 213 -11.22 17.09 3.05
N TYR A 214 -11.80 17.64 4.12
CA TYR A 214 -13.11 17.27 4.66
C TYR A 214 -14.10 18.43 4.58
N GLY A 215 -15.27 18.19 3.99
CA GLY A 215 -16.31 19.18 3.73
C GLY A 215 -17.17 19.60 4.93
N THR A 216 -16.80 19.21 6.16
CA THR A 216 -17.56 19.55 7.37
C THR A 216 -16.64 19.89 8.53
N SER A 217 -17.00 20.95 9.23
CA SER A 217 -16.43 21.37 10.51
C SER A 217 -17.42 21.18 11.66
N ASP A 218 -18.50 20.43 11.46
CA ASP A 218 -19.53 20.22 12.48
C ASP A 218 -19.02 19.33 13.60
N LYS A 219 -19.39 19.62 14.85
CA LYS A 219 -19.01 18.80 16.01
C LYS A 219 -19.36 17.33 15.85
N ALA A 220 -20.50 17.02 15.22
CA ALA A 220 -20.94 15.65 15.00
C ALA A 220 -20.00 14.86 14.06
N ALA A 221 -19.39 15.52 13.08
CA ALA A 221 -18.45 14.90 12.15
C ALA A 221 -17.07 14.60 12.78
N TRP A 222 -16.79 15.20 13.94
CA TRP A 222 -15.54 15.08 14.69
C TRP A 222 -15.78 14.55 16.10
N ASP A 223 -16.85 13.78 16.29
CA ASP A 223 -17.18 13.12 17.56
C ASP A 223 -16.35 11.84 17.73
N LYS A 224 -15.71 11.67 18.89
CA LYS A 224 -14.83 10.51 19.14
C LYS A 224 -15.53 9.15 18.98
N ARG A 225 -16.86 9.08 19.14
CA ARG A 225 -17.63 7.85 18.99
C ARG A 225 -17.59 7.27 17.58
N ILE A 226 -17.30 8.08 16.55
CA ILE A 226 -17.22 7.61 15.16
C ILE A 226 -15.82 7.11 14.76
N ILE A 227 -14.81 7.26 15.64
CA ILE A 227 -13.40 6.97 15.30
C ILE A 227 -13.22 5.53 14.84
N SER A 228 -13.74 4.54 15.56
CA SER A 228 -13.55 3.12 15.21
C SER A 228 -14.12 2.75 13.84
N ILE A 229 -15.30 3.30 13.52
CA ILE A 229 -15.97 3.09 12.22
C ILE A 229 -15.14 3.74 11.10
N ARG A 230 -14.71 4.99 11.31
CA ARG A 230 -13.90 5.74 10.34
C ARG A 230 -12.55 5.08 10.10
N VAL A 231 -11.85 4.66 11.16
CA VAL A 231 -10.58 3.92 11.09
C VAL A 231 -10.76 2.61 10.30
N SER A 232 -11.83 1.85 10.56
CA SER A 232 -12.10 0.61 9.82
C SER A 232 -12.29 0.86 8.32
N HIS A 233 -13.04 1.91 7.96
CA HIS A 233 -13.24 2.30 6.56
C HIS A 233 -11.93 2.78 5.89
N ASP A 234 -11.19 3.65 6.57
CA ASP A 234 -9.96 4.22 6.04
C ASP A 234 -8.85 3.16 5.90
N LEU A 235 -8.71 2.25 6.87
CA LEU A 235 -7.78 1.11 6.75
C LEU A 235 -8.11 0.24 5.55
N ARG A 236 -9.39 -0.10 5.34
CA ARG A 236 -9.80 -0.88 4.15
C ARG A 236 -9.46 -0.15 2.86
N ARG A 237 -9.77 1.16 2.78
CA ARG A 237 -9.40 2.00 1.64
C ARG A 237 -7.89 1.99 1.40
N ASP A 238 -7.09 2.17 2.45
CA ASP A 238 -5.63 2.33 2.34
C ASP A 238 -4.96 0.99 1.99
N PHE A 239 -5.42 -0.12 2.57
CA PHE A 239 -5.01 -1.48 2.13
C PHE A 239 -5.46 -1.76 0.70
N ALA A 240 -6.69 -1.43 0.31
CA ALA A 240 -7.18 -1.61 -1.06
C ALA A 240 -6.37 -0.79 -2.08
N LYS A 241 -6.06 0.46 -1.76
CA LYS A 241 -5.19 1.32 -2.57
C LYS A 241 -3.80 0.74 -2.73
N LYS A 242 -3.22 0.18 -1.67
CA LYS A 242 -1.91 -0.48 -1.71
C LYS A 242 -1.96 -1.78 -2.52
N LEU A 243 -2.97 -2.60 -2.29
CA LEU A 243 -3.25 -3.85 -3.01
C LEU A 243 -3.46 -3.67 -4.51
N SER A 244 -4.15 -2.60 -4.91
CA SER A 244 -4.37 -2.29 -6.32
C SER A 244 -3.10 -1.87 -7.06
N ASN A 245 -1.97 -1.64 -6.37
CA ASN A 245 -0.69 -1.32 -7.01
C ASN A 245 0.52 -1.93 -6.27
N PRO A 246 0.75 -3.25 -6.42
CA PRO A 246 1.80 -3.97 -5.70
C PRO A 246 3.22 -3.56 -6.13
N ASN A 247 3.40 -3.02 -7.33
CA ASN A 247 4.73 -2.65 -7.84
C ASN A 247 5.24 -1.31 -7.28
N GLY A 248 4.39 -0.51 -6.63
CA GLY A 248 4.79 0.77 -6.07
C GLY A 248 5.02 1.89 -7.11
N ASP A 249 4.85 1.61 -8.41
CA ASP A 249 5.09 2.55 -9.53
C ASP A 249 4.06 3.70 -9.64
N LYS A 250 3.34 4.03 -8.56
CA LYS A 250 2.34 5.10 -8.61
C LYS A 250 3.04 6.45 -8.62
N GLY A 251 2.79 7.21 -9.68
CA GLY A 251 2.94 8.67 -9.66
C GLY A 251 1.91 9.32 -8.74
N GLY A 252 1.56 10.56 -9.03
CA GLY A 252 0.69 11.35 -8.17
C GLY A 252 -0.77 10.97 -8.37
N ALA A 253 -1.55 10.99 -7.30
CA ALA A 253 -2.97 10.69 -7.34
C ALA A 253 -3.78 11.88 -6.80
N MET A 254 -4.92 12.14 -7.44
CA MET A 254 -5.93 13.08 -6.97
C MET A 254 -7.32 12.50 -7.25
N SER A 255 -8.27 12.67 -6.32
CA SER A 255 -9.66 12.28 -6.51
C SER A 255 -10.45 13.37 -7.24
N PHE A 256 -11.34 13.03 -8.20
CA PHE A 256 -12.19 14.00 -8.91
C PHE A 256 -13.70 13.86 -8.62
N GLY A 257 -14.10 13.15 -7.55
CA GLY A 257 -15.51 12.93 -7.19
C GLY A 257 -15.90 11.45 -7.09
N LYS A 258 -17.21 11.18 -6.95
CA LYS A 258 -17.77 9.84 -6.62
C LYS A 258 -17.71 8.85 -7.80
N ASN A 259 -16.57 8.19 -7.91
CA ASN A 259 -16.45 6.73 -7.98
C ASN A 259 -14.97 6.43 -8.10
N ASN A 260 -14.42 5.94 -7.00
CA ASN A 260 -13.04 5.60 -6.93
C ASN A 260 -12.79 4.36 -7.79
N GLN A 261 -12.01 4.48 -8.87
CA GLN A 261 -11.52 3.32 -9.64
C GLN A 261 -10.87 2.25 -8.74
N TRP A 262 -10.37 2.63 -7.55
CA TRP A 262 -9.89 1.66 -6.57
C TRP A 262 -11.00 0.76 -6.02
N VAL A 263 -12.25 1.21 -5.88
CA VAL A 263 -13.38 0.38 -5.45
C VAL A 263 -13.69 -0.68 -6.49
N GLU A 264 -13.72 -0.31 -7.78
CA GLU A 264 -13.91 -1.26 -8.88
C GLU A 264 -12.74 -2.26 -8.97
N ASN A 265 -11.50 -1.79 -8.92
CA ASN A 265 -10.31 -2.65 -8.98
C ASN A 265 -10.19 -3.56 -7.75
N TYR A 266 -10.54 -3.07 -6.56
CA TYR A 266 -10.60 -3.84 -5.33
C TYR A 266 -11.71 -4.90 -5.39
N SER A 267 -12.91 -4.53 -5.86
CA SER A 267 -14.02 -5.47 -6.04
C SER A 267 -13.69 -6.53 -7.08
N ASN A 268 -12.99 -6.17 -8.16
CA ASN A 268 -12.52 -7.10 -9.17
C ASN A 268 -11.47 -8.06 -8.61
N ARG A 269 -10.51 -7.57 -7.82
CA ARG A 269 -9.48 -8.41 -7.18
C ARG A 269 -10.06 -9.31 -6.09
N LEU A 270 -11.06 -8.84 -5.34
CA LEU A 270 -11.87 -9.66 -4.44
C LEU A 270 -12.65 -10.75 -5.19
N GLY A 271 -13.26 -10.40 -6.33
CA GLY A 271 -13.90 -11.36 -7.21
C GLY A 271 -12.93 -12.42 -7.72
N GLN A 272 -11.74 -12.03 -8.16
CA GLN A 272 -10.67 -12.94 -8.56
C GLN A 272 -10.22 -13.84 -7.41
N LEU A 273 -10.04 -13.29 -6.20
CA LEU A 273 -9.70 -14.09 -5.01
C LEU A 273 -10.80 -15.11 -4.70
N LYS A 274 -12.07 -14.72 -4.79
CA LYS A 274 -13.19 -15.65 -4.61
C LYS A 274 -13.14 -16.79 -5.62
N THR A 275 -13.01 -16.48 -6.91
CA THR A 275 -12.89 -17.48 -7.97
C THR A 275 -11.69 -18.39 -7.74
N ALA A 276 -10.54 -17.83 -7.31
CA ALA A 276 -9.35 -18.60 -7.00
C ALA A 276 -9.58 -19.56 -5.82
N ILE A 277 -10.26 -19.10 -4.75
CA ILE A 277 -10.64 -19.93 -3.60
C ILE A 277 -11.58 -21.06 -4.03
N ASP A 278 -12.58 -20.77 -4.85
CA ASP A 278 -13.55 -21.77 -5.33
C ASP A 278 -12.85 -22.84 -6.19
N ASP A 279 -11.98 -22.41 -7.13
CA ASP A 279 -11.16 -23.31 -7.95
C ASP A 279 -10.22 -24.16 -7.07
N PHE A 280 -9.59 -23.55 -6.06
CA PHE A 280 -8.67 -24.24 -5.16
C PHE A 280 -9.40 -25.27 -4.28
N LYS A 281 -10.56 -24.92 -3.73
CA LYS A 281 -11.44 -25.84 -2.98
C LYS A 281 -11.80 -27.05 -3.83
N HIS A 282 -12.15 -26.83 -5.10
CA HIS A 282 -12.49 -27.91 -6.03
C HIS A 282 -11.31 -28.87 -6.24
N ILE A 283 -10.10 -28.35 -6.50
CA ILE A 283 -8.89 -29.18 -6.67
C ILE A 283 -8.57 -29.94 -5.38
N LEU A 284 -8.67 -29.30 -4.22
CA LEU A 284 -8.42 -29.95 -2.93
C LEU A 284 -9.42 -31.06 -2.61
N MET A 285 -10.67 -30.97 -3.08
CA MET A 285 -11.71 -31.99 -2.84
C MET A 285 -11.64 -33.15 -3.85
N PHE A 286 -11.37 -32.87 -5.12
CA PHE A 286 -11.54 -33.86 -6.20
C PHE A 286 -10.24 -34.31 -6.88
N GLN A 287 -9.12 -33.61 -6.66
CA GLN A 287 -7.84 -33.85 -7.32
C GLN A 287 -6.66 -33.90 -6.34
N SER A 288 -6.92 -34.17 -5.06
CA SER A 288 -5.91 -34.16 -3.98
C SER A 288 -4.77 -35.17 -4.15
N HIS A 289 -4.94 -36.19 -5.00
CA HIS A 289 -3.96 -37.23 -5.30
C HIS A 289 -3.18 -36.99 -6.60
N GLU A 290 -3.52 -35.95 -7.37
CA GLU A 290 -2.91 -35.64 -8.66
C GLU A 290 -1.47 -35.12 -8.52
N THR A 291 -0.79 -34.97 -9.66
CA THR A 291 0.60 -34.52 -9.75
C THR A 291 0.77 -33.06 -9.35
N GLU A 292 2.00 -32.70 -8.99
CA GLU A 292 2.43 -31.34 -8.63
C GLU A 292 2.04 -30.29 -9.68
N SER A 293 2.08 -30.67 -10.96
CA SER A 293 1.68 -29.83 -12.10
C SER A 293 0.27 -29.27 -11.97
N VAL A 294 -0.68 -30.02 -11.40
CA VAL A 294 -2.07 -29.55 -11.22
C VAL A 294 -2.11 -28.37 -10.24
N PHE A 295 -1.34 -28.44 -9.16
CA PHE A 295 -1.26 -27.36 -8.18
C PHE A 295 -0.43 -26.18 -8.70
N HIS A 296 0.65 -26.45 -9.45
CA HIS A 296 1.43 -25.40 -10.11
C HIS A 296 0.56 -24.63 -11.12
N GLU A 297 -0.16 -25.32 -12.01
CA GLU A 297 -1.03 -24.70 -13.01
C GLU A 297 -2.16 -23.89 -12.36
N LEU A 298 -2.76 -24.39 -11.27
CA LEU A 298 -3.74 -23.63 -10.49
C LEU A 298 -3.13 -22.33 -9.96
N ILE A 299 -1.96 -22.41 -9.34
CA ILE A 299 -1.30 -21.27 -8.71
C ILE A 299 -0.78 -20.29 -9.76
N GLU A 300 -0.34 -20.77 -10.92
CA GLU A 300 0.06 -19.93 -12.05
C GLU A 300 -1.15 -19.19 -12.65
N LYS A 301 -2.31 -19.85 -12.74
CA LYS A 301 -3.58 -19.23 -13.13
C LYS A 301 -4.05 -18.21 -12.09
N HIS A 302 -3.88 -18.53 -10.80
CA HIS A 302 -4.36 -17.73 -9.67
C HIS A 302 -3.24 -17.43 -8.67
N PRO A 303 -2.25 -16.57 -9.03
CA PRO A 303 -1.10 -16.28 -8.18
C PRO A 303 -1.48 -15.63 -6.84
N ILE A 304 -2.67 -15.03 -6.79
CA ILE A 304 -3.27 -14.46 -5.59
C ILE A 304 -3.44 -15.48 -4.44
N LEU A 305 -3.41 -16.79 -4.75
CA LEU A 305 -3.42 -17.87 -3.77
C LEU A 305 -2.10 -17.99 -2.99
N LEU A 306 -0.96 -17.69 -3.61
CA LEU A 306 0.34 -17.69 -2.93
C LEU A 306 0.48 -16.50 -2.00
N ASP A 307 0.11 -15.33 -2.53
CA ASP A 307 0.17 -14.08 -1.80
C ASP A 307 -0.80 -13.07 -2.43
N VAL A 308 -1.76 -12.60 -1.64
CA VAL A 308 -2.78 -11.65 -2.11
C VAL A 308 -2.16 -10.28 -2.48
N TYR A 309 -0.98 -9.97 -1.95
CA TYR A 309 -0.33 -8.65 -2.01
C TYR A 309 0.88 -8.62 -2.93
N GLY A 310 1.58 -9.74 -3.06
CA GLY A 310 2.78 -9.85 -3.88
C GLY A 310 2.49 -9.97 -5.39
N HIS A 311 3.46 -9.54 -6.20
CA HIS A 311 3.51 -9.91 -7.61
C HIS A 311 4.27 -11.22 -7.73
N CYS A 312 3.61 -12.26 -8.24
CA CYS A 312 4.20 -13.59 -8.40
C CYS A 312 4.72 -13.77 -9.83
N GLU A 313 5.96 -14.22 -9.94
CA GLU A 313 6.55 -14.69 -11.18
C GLU A 313 6.72 -16.22 -11.13
N SER A 314 6.13 -16.93 -12.11
CA SER A 314 6.23 -18.38 -12.27
C SER A 314 7.52 -18.76 -13.01
N LYS A 315 8.22 -19.79 -12.52
CA LYS A 315 9.41 -20.41 -13.14
C LYS A 315 10.50 -19.41 -13.62
N PRO A 316 10.93 -18.43 -12.79
CA PRO A 316 12.02 -17.53 -13.15
C PRO A 316 13.35 -18.28 -13.33
N LYS A 317 14.05 -18.04 -14.45
CA LYS A 317 15.37 -18.65 -14.71
C LYS A 317 16.52 -17.81 -14.17
N LEU A 318 17.22 -18.34 -13.17
CA LEU A 318 18.45 -17.80 -12.59
C LEU A 318 19.67 -18.44 -13.28
N LYS A 319 20.20 -17.79 -14.33
CA LYS A 319 21.25 -18.36 -15.19
C LYS A 319 22.65 -18.05 -14.69
N TYR A 320 23.48 -19.08 -14.51
CA TYR A 320 24.90 -18.90 -14.22
C TYR A 320 25.62 -18.16 -15.37
N PRO A 321 26.73 -17.46 -15.08
CA PRO A 321 27.61 -16.89 -16.10
C PRO A 321 28.06 -17.93 -17.14
N GLN A 322 28.38 -17.48 -18.36
CA GLN A 322 28.90 -18.39 -19.38
C GLN A 322 30.18 -19.09 -18.89
N GLY A 323 30.18 -20.42 -18.99
CA GLY A 323 31.30 -21.26 -18.55
C GLY A 323 31.26 -21.67 -17.08
N GLU A 324 30.33 -21.13 -16.29
CA GLU A 324 30.08 -21.52 -14.90
C GLU A 324 28.84 -22.44 -14.80
N LEU A 325 28.89 -23.39 -13.87
CA LEU A 325 27.77 -24.27 -13.51
C LEU A 325 27.59 -24.23 -12.00
N SER A 326 26.41 -24.62 -11.52
CA SER A 326 26.21 -24.86 -10.09
C SER A 326 27.18 -25.92 -9.57
N PRO A 327 27.39 -26.02 -8.24
CA PRO A 327 28.21 -27.08 -7.64
C PRO A 327 27.79 -28.51 -8.01
N ILE A 328 26.58 -28.69 -8.53
CA ILE A 328 26.03 -29.97 -9.01
C ILE A 328 25.77 -29.99 -10.52
N GLY A 329 26.38 -29.08 -11.28
CA GLY A 329 26.40 -29.11 -12.74
C GLY A 329 25.21 -28.46 -13.45
N LYS A 330 24.38 -27.66 -12.76
CA LYS A 330 23.22 -26.98 -13.40
C LYS A 330 23.64 -25.69 -14.09
N ALA A 331 23.12 -25.45 -15.30
CA ALA A 331 23.35 -24.20 -16.04
C ALA A 331 22.43 -23.05 -15.58
N TYR A 332 21.31 -23.37 -14.94
CA TYR A 332 20.41 -22.41 -14.32
C TYR A 332 19.68 -23.05 -13.14
N LEU A 333 19.18 -22.22 -12.24
CA LEU A 333 18.21 -22.59 -11.22
C LEU A 333 16.85 -22.00 -11.57
N GLU A 334 15.79 -22.66 -11.17
CA GLU A 334 14.41 -22.27 -11.49
C GLU A 334 13.53 -22.51 -10.27
N PRO A 335 13.29 -21.47 -9.45
CA PRO A 335 12.25 -21.50 -8.44
C PRO A 335 10.88 -21.73 -9.05
N ASP A 336 9.96 -22.37 -8.33
CA ASP A 336 8.58 -22.49 -8.82
C ASP A 336 7.92 -21.13 -8.91
N PHE A 337 8.04 -20.33 -7.85
CA PHE A 337 7.61 -18.93 -7.86
C PHE A 337 8.58 -18.01 -7.10
N ILE A 338 8.74 -16.79 -7.61
CA ILE A 338 9.26 -15.66 -6.84
C ILE A 338 8.12 -14.67 -6.65
N VAL A 339 7.76 -14.42 -5.40
CA VAL A 339 6.84 -13.35 -5.01
C VAL A 339 7.67 -12.11 -4.69
N SER A 340 7.31 -10.98 -5.28
CA SER A 340 7.94 -9.69 -5.07
C SER A 340 6.96 -8.70 -4.44
N TYR A 341 7.46 -7.89 -3.50
CA TYR A 341 6.66 -6.91 -2.77
C TYR A 341 7.14 -5.48 -3.06
N SER A 342 6.25 -4.49 -2.85
CA SER A 342 6.54 -3.07 -3.09
C SER A 342 7.72 -2.49 -2.30
N ASP A 343 8.09 -3.13 -1.18
CA ASP A 343 9.21 -2.71 -0.32
C ASP A 343 10.54 -3.38 -0.70
N GLN A 344 10.57 -4.04 -1.86
CA GLN A 344 11.68 -4.82 -2.38
C GLN A 344 12.08 -5.98 -1.45
N SER A 345 11.11 -6.53 -0.72
CA SER A 345 11.24 -7.87 -0.13
C SER A 345 10.73 -8.93 -1.10
N TYR A 346 11.12 -10.18 -0.87
CA TYR A 346 10.80 -11.31 -1.74
C TYR A 346 10.44 -12.57 -0.95
N LYS A 347 9.67 -13.46 -1.57
CA LYS A 347 9.42 -14.82 -1.08
C LYS A 347 9.70 -15.81 -2.22
N LEU A 348 10.62 -16.74 -1.97
CA LEU A 348 10.98 -17.83 -2.88
C LEU A 348 10.14 -19.05 -2.50
N VAL A 349 9.39 -19.59 -3.45
CA VAL A 349 8.44 -20.68 -3.19
C VAL A 349 8.85 -21.91 -3.99
N GLU A 350 8.95 -23.04 -3.29
CA GLU A 350 8.97 -24.38 -3.87
C GLU A 350 7.64 -25.07 -3.57
N LEU A 351 7.06 -25.69 -4.60
CA LEU A 351 5.86 -26.51 -4.51
C LEU A 351 6.25 -27.98 -4.57
N GLU A 352 5.55 -28.78 -3.79
CA GLU A 352 5.73 -30.21 -3.75
C GLU A 352 4.37 -30.89 -3.65
N ARG A 353 4.25 -32.13 -4.13
CA ARG A 353 2.94 -32.79 -4.29
C ARG A 353 2.09 -32.77 -3.01
N ALA A 354 0.79 -32.49 -3.14
CA ALA A 354 -0.17 -32.52 -2.04
C ALA A 354 -0.30 -33.91 -1.38
N SER A 355 -0.10 -34.98 -2.15
CA SER A 355 -0.20 -36.36 -1.67
C SER A 355 1.06 -36.87 -0.95
N LYS A 356 2.19 -36.14 -1.00
CA LYS A 356 3.44 -36.56 -0.34
C LYS A 356 3.35 -36.40 1.17
N ASN A 357 3.67 -37.46 1.90
CA ASN A 357 3.80 -37.40 3.36
C ASN A 357 5.06 -36.64 3.78
N VAL A 358 4.95 -35.76 4.78
CA VAL A 358 6.10 -35.00 5.29
C VAL A 358 6.95 -35.79 6.29
N VAL A 359 6.42 -36.91 6.79
CA VAL A 359 7.05 -37.72 7.83
C VAL A 359 7.12 -39.20 7.43
N THR A 360 8.19 -39.87 7.86
CA THR A 360 8.36 -41.31 7.76
C THR A 360 7.61 -42.02 8.89
N LYS A 361 7.47 -43.35 8.81
CA LYS A 361 6.87 -44.15 9.91
C LYS A 361 7.65 -44.05 11.23
N GLN A 362 8.91 -43.60 11.19
CA GLN A 362 9.77 -43.44 12.36
C GLN A 362 9.79 -41.99 12.89
N GLY A 363 8.96 -41.10 12.35
CA GLY A 363 8.86 -39.71 12.80
C GLY A 363 9.90 -38.76 12.20
N GLN A 364 10.77 -39.23 11.30
CA GLN A 364 11.77 -38.39 10.63
C GLN A 364 11.22 -37.72 9.36
N PRO A 365 11.74 -36.54 8.97
CA PRO A 365 11.44 -35.92 7.68
C PRO A 365 11.73 -36.86 6.52
N ARG A 366 10.83 -36.89 5.53
CA ARG A 366 11.09 -37.68 4.32
C ARG A 366 12.13 -37.02 3.42
N ALA A 367 12.72 -37.81 2.52
CA ALA A 367 13.71 -37.35 1.56
C ALA A 367 13.21 -36.18 0.70
N GLU A 368 11.92 -36.18 0.35
CA GLU A 368 11.28 -35.14 -0.45
C GLU A 368 11.27 -33.78 0.28
N VAL A 369 11.06 -33.78 1.61
CA VAL A 369 11.17 -32.57 2.42
C VAL A 369 12.60 -32.03 2.37
N GLY A 370 13.59 -32.91 2.54
CA GLY A 370 14.99 -32.54 2.44
C GLY A 370 15.39 -32.02 1.05
N GLN A 371 14.84 -32.62 -0.01
CA GLN A 371 15.09 -32.22 -1.39
C GLN A 371 14.55 -30.82 -1.70
N ALA A 372 13.28 -30.55 -1.34
CA ALA A 372 12.66 -29.25 -1.55
C ALA A 372 13.40 -28.14 -0.79
N ILE A 373 13.77 -28.40 0.47
CA ILE A 373 14.58 -27.47 1.27
C ILE A 373 15.97 -27.27 0.64
N PHE A 374 16.59 -28.32 0.11
CA PHE A 374 17.87 -28.20 -0.57
C PHE A 374 17.76 -27.31 -1.83
N GLN A 375 16.69 -27.43 -2.61
CA GLN A 375 16.45 -26.56 -3.76
C GLN A 375 16.33 -25.08 -3.35
N THR A 376 15.63 -24.77 -2.26
CA THR A 376 15.57 -23.38 -1.78
C THR A 376 16.95 -22.87 -1.35
N ALA A 377 17.76 -23.71 -0.71
CA ALA A 377 19.14 -23.38 -0.35
C ALA A 377 20.04 -23.14 -1.59
N GLU A 378 19.86 -23.89 -2.68
CA GLU A 378 20.57 -23.65 -3.95
C GLU A 378 20.27 -22.24 -4.49
N TRP A 379 19.00 -21.80 -4.44
CA TRP A 379 18.62 -20.47 -4.92
C TRP A 379 19.20 -19.36 -4.05
N VAL A 380 19.16 -19.54 -2.73
CA VAL A 380 19.76 -18.61 -1.76
C VAL A 380 21.26 -18.45 -2.02
N HIS A 381 21.96 -19.57 -2.21
CA HIS A 381 23.37 -19.55 -2.57
C HIS A 381 23.59 -18.77 -3.88
N TYR A 382 22.84 -19.08 -4.94
CA TYR A 382 22.94 -18.36 -6.21
C TYR A 382 22.71 -16.86 -6.05
N ILE A 383 21.66 -16.47 -5.33
CA ILE A 383 21.30 -15.07 -5.10
C ILE A 383 22.45 -14.33 -4.40
N ARG A 384 23.10 -14.97 -3.42
CA ARG A 384 24.21 -14.38 -2.68
C ARG A 384 25.45 -14.21 -3.56
N GLU A 385 25.84 -15.24 -4.30
CA GLU A 385 27.09 -15.23 -5.09
C GLU A 385 26.95 -14.45 -6.41
N HIS A 386 25.75 -14.42 -7.01
CA HIS A 386 25.51 -13.86 -8.34
C HIS A 386 24.48 -12.71 -8.35
N TYR A 387 24.27 -12.04 -7.20
CA TYR A 387 23.31 -10.93 -7.08
C TYR A 387 23.46 -9.87 -8.19
N GLY A 388 24.70 -9.56 -8.58
CA GLY A 388 24.99 -8.58 -9.63
C GLY A 388 24.29 -8.85 -10.96
N LEU A 389 24.02 -10.12 -11.29
CA LEU A 389 23.35 -10.52 -12.53
C LEU A 389 21.83 -10.30 -12.49
N ILE A 390 21.24 -10.38 -11.31
CA ILE A 390 19.79 -10.34 -11.12
C ILE A 390 19.30 -9.04 -10.47
N ARG A 391 20.21 -8.16 -10.03
CA ARG A 391 19.90 -6.91 -9.31
C ARG A 391 18.93 -6.00 -10.05
N SER A 392 18.98 -5.93 -11.37
CA SER A 392 18.05 -5.11 -12.17
C SER A 392 16.63 -5.64 -12.13
N ARG A 393 16.47 -6.96 -12.03
CA ARG A 393 15.18 -7.65 -12.00
C ARG A 393 14.61 -7.80 -10.59
N TYR A 394 15.48 -8.11 -9.63
CA TYR A 394 15.14 -8.33 -8.23
C TYR A 394 16.04 -7.47 -7.32
N PRO A 395 15.85 -6.14 -7.30
CA PRO A 395 16.65 -5.26 -6.45
C PRO A 395 16.49 -5.61 -4.96
N GLY A 396 17.59 -5.76 -4.23
CA GLY A 396 17.56 -6.02 -2.79
C GLY A 396 17.30 -7.47 -2.38
N ILE A 397 17.05 -8.38 -3.34
CA ILE A 397 16.70 -9.78 -3.03
C ILE A 397 17.77 -10.52 -2.23
N HIS A 398 19.04 -10.13 -2.29
CA HIS A 398 20.13 -10.74 -1.52
C HIS A 398 20.05 -10.50 0.00
N THR A 399 19.26 -9.54 0.46
CA THR A 399 19.13 -9.20 1.89
C THR A 399 17.72 -9.30 2.43
N LYS A 400 16.70 -9.24 1.57
CA LYS A 400 15.29 -9.24 1.97
C LYS A 400 14.52 -10.35 1.26
N TYR A 401 14.73 -11.58 1.67
CA TYR A 401 13.98 -12.72 1.15
C TYR A 401 13.53 -13.65 2.26
N LYS A 402 12.49 -14.43 1.98
CA LYS A 402 12.08 -15.61 2.74
C LYS A 402 11.98 -16.82 1.82
N THR A 403 12.21 -18.00 2.36
CA THR A 403 12.07 -19.29 1.68
C THR A 403 10.84 -20.02 2.18
N SER A 404 10.06 -20.58 1.27
CA SER A 404 8.81 -21.26 1.60
C SER A 404 8.69 -22.55 0.81
N VAL A 405 8.42 -23.64 1.50
CA VAL A 405 8.03 -24.90 0.88
C VAL A 405 6.55 -25.13 1.12
N ILE A 406 5.80 -25.39 0.06
CA ILE A 406 4.37 -25.72 0.13
C ILE A 406 4.20 -27.16 -0.33
N MET A 407 3.78 -28.02 0.58
CA MET A 407 3.67 -29.44 0.30
C MET A 407 2.62 -30.10 1.18
N SER A 408 2.14 -31.29 0.80
CA SER A 408 1.30 -32.08 1.69
C SER A 408 -0.10 -31.48 1.98
N ARG A 409 -0.93 -32.26 2.68
CA ARG A 409 -2.25 -31.89 3.20
C ARG A 409 -2.28 -32.03 4.72
N SER A 410 -3.08 -31.22 5.38
CA SER A 410 -3.33 -31.26 6.83
C SER A 410 -4.10 -32.52 7.29
N THR A 411 -4.66 -33.27 6.35
CA THR A 411 -5.42 -34.52 6.57
C THR A 411 -4.55 -35.78 6.60
N GLN A 412 -3.23 -35.64 6.74
CA GLN A 412 -2.34 -36.80 6.76
C GLN A 412 -2.56 -37.71 7.97
N ALA A 413 -2.77 -38.99 7.69
CA ALA A 413 -2.96 -40.02 8.71
C ALA A 413 -1.74 -40.23 9.63
N SER A 414 -0.58 -39.65 9.30
CA SER A 414 0.63 -39.74 10.13
C SER A 414 0.59 -38.84 11.38
N PHE A 415 -0.40 -37.95 11.48
CA PHE A 415 -0.60 -37.05 12.62
C PHE A 415 -1.98 -37.26 13.23
N ASN A 416 -2.12 -37.11 14.55
CA ASN A 416 -3.42 -37.25 15.23
C ASN A 416 -4.35 -36.04 14.99
N GLY A 417 -3.84 -34.98 14.37
CA GLY A 417 -4.58 -33.77 14.02
C GLY A 417 -3.67 -32.64 13.57
N VAL A 418 -4.30 -31.52 13.20
CA VAL A 418 -3.60 -30.33 12.66
C VAL A 418 -2.60 -29.73 13.66
N ALA A 419 -2.90 -29.77 14.96
CA ALA A 419 -2.02 -29.26 16.00
C ALA A 419 -0.67 -29.99 16.06
N ASP A 420 -0.69 -31.33 15.95
CA ASP A 420 0.53 -32.15 15.94
C ASP A 420 1.34 -31.90 14.66
N MET A 421 0.66 -31.74 13.51
CA MET A 421 1.33 -31.39 12.26
C MET A 421 1.98 -29.99 12.33
N ASN A 422 1.31 -29.01 12.94
CA ASN A 422 1.87 -27.67 13.12
C ASN A 422 3.13 -27.68 13.97
N ARG A 423 3.12 -28.39 15.10
CA ARG A 423 4.31 -28.61 15.93
C ARG A 423 5.43 -29.32 15.15
N TYR A 424 5.07 -30.30 14.31
CA TYR A 424 6.06 -30.97 13.47
C TYR A 424 6.68 -30.03 12.43
N LYS A 425 5.88 -29.18 11.77
CA LYS A 425 6.40 -28.15 10.85
C LYS A 425 7.39 -27.22 11.56
N GLU A 426 7.09 -26.79 12.79
CA GLU A 426 8.02 -25.98 13.61
C GLU A 426 9.36 -26.69 13.86
N LEU A 427 9.33 -28.00 14.15
CA LEU A 427 10.56 -28.80 14.30
C LEU A 427 11.38 -28.84 13.01
N VAL A 428 10.74 -29.04 11.86
CA VAL A 428 11.42 -29.07 10.55
C VAL A 428 12.00 -27.69 10.22
N ILE A 429 11.24 -26.62 10.44
CA ILE A 429 11.69 -25.22 10.29
C ILE A 429 12.97 -24.99 11.10
N GLN A 430 12.97 -25.38 12.37
CA GLN A 430 14.15 -25.23 13.24
C GLN A 430 15.32 -26.10 12.82
N GLN A 431 15.07 -27.36 12.45
CA GLN A 431 16.11 -28.31 12.06
C GLN A 431 16.85 -27.87 10.79
N PHE A 432 16.12 -27.34 9.81
CA PHE A 432 16.67 -27.01 8.50
C PHE A 432 16.90 -25.51 8.26
N ALA A 433 16.55 -24.66 9.22
CA ALA A 433 16.65 -23.20 9.13
C ALA A 433 15.97 -22.61 7.87
N ILE A 434 14.82 -23.17 7.50
CA ILE A 434 13.93 -22.62 6.46
C ILE A 434 12.94 -21.63 7.09
N ASP A 435 12.49 -20.60 6.37
CA ASP A 435 11.60 -19.59 6.95
C ASP A 435 10.15 -20.08 7.12
N GLU A 436 9.63 -20.86 6.17
CA GLU A 436 8.23 -21.26 6.16
C GLU A 436 8.01 -22.65 5.53
N ILE A 437 7.18 -23.46 6.18
CA ILE A 437 6.62 -24.70 5.62
C ILE A 437 5.11 -24.63 5.74
N LEU A 438 4.40 -24.82 4.63
CA LEU A 438 2.93 -24.78 4.55
C LEU A 438 2.40 -26.05 3.90
N THR A 439 1.18 -26.44 4.28
CA THR A 439 0.35 -27.34 3.49
C THR A 439 -0.52 -26.59 2.50
N TYR A 440 -1.07 -27.30 1.53
CA TYR A 440 -2.07 -26.70 0.65
C TYR A 440 -3.35 -26.28 1.39
N ASP A 441 -3.67 -26.94 2.51
CA ASP A 441 -4.77 -26.51 3.38
C ASP A 441 -4.41 -25.20 4.11
N ASP A 442 -3.17 -25.04 4.60
CA ASP A 442 -2.73 -23.76 5.17
C ASP A 442 -2.82 -22.62 4.14
N LEU A 443 -2.48 -22.91 2.88
CA LEU A 443 -2.56 -21.94 1.79
C LEU A 443 -4.02 -21.55 1.50
N PHE A 444 -4.92 -22.54 1.48
CA PHE A 444 -6.35 -22.34 1.30
C PHE A 444 -6.96 -21.53 2.44
N ASP A 445 -6.65 -21.88 3.70
CA ASP A 445 -7.13 -21.19 4.89
C ASP A 445 -6.66 -19.73 4.92
N LYS A 446 -5.41 -19.46 4.52
CA LYS A 446 -4.88 -18.10 4.35
C LYS A 446 -5.66 -17.30 3.31
N ALA A 447 -5.97 -17.90 2.15
CA ALA A 447 -6.76 -17.24 1.11
C ALA A 447 -8.20 -16.94 1.58
N CYS A 448 -8.88 -17.91 2.20
CA CYS A 448 -10.21 -17.75 2.78
C CYS A 448 -10.26 -16.66 3.86
N THR A 449 -9.26 -16.65 4.75
CA THR A 449 -9.11 -15.63 5.79
C THR A 449 -8.91 -14.25 5.17
N ALA A 450 -8.01 -14.14 4.18
CA ALA A 450 -7.80 -12.88 3.47
C ALA A 450 -9.09 -12.39 2.80
N TYR A 451 -9.83 -13.27 2.11
CA TYR A 451 -11.08 -12.92 1.45
C TYR A 451 -12.16 -12.44 2.43
N THR A 452 -12.34 -13.17 3.53
CA THR A 452 -13.29 -12.86 4.61
C THR A 452 -13.03 -11.45 5.16
N ILE A 453 -11.76 -11.15 5.46
CA ILE A 453 -11.40 -9.90 6.12
C ILE A 453 -11.40 -8.74 5.12
N LEU A 454 -10.98 -8.96 3.87
CA LEU A 454 -11.06 -7.97 2.80
C LEU A 454 -12.51 -7.63 2.42
N THR A 455 -13.43 -8.60 2.49
CA THR A 455 -14.86 -8.35 2.27
C THR A 455 -15.57 -7.79 3.50
N GLY A 456 -14.94 -7.88 4.68
CA GLY A 456 -15.55 -7.49 5.96
C GLY A 456 -16.69 -8.43 6.40
N LEU A 457 -16.78 -9.63 5.82
CA LEU A 457 -17.68 -10.69 6.27
C LEU A 457 -17.07 -11.38 7.49
N SER A 458 -17.87 -11.86 8.44
CA SER A 458 -17.35 -12.61 9.60
C SER A 458 -16.78 -13.97 9.14
N PRO A 459 -15.69 -14.49 9.74
CA PRO A 459 -15.08 -15.78 9.40
C PRO A 459 -15.97 -17.02 9.60
N HIS A 460 -17.21 -16.84 10.09
CA HIS A 460 -18.15 -17.94 10.35
C HIS A 460 -19.17 -18.14 9.22
N SER A 461 -18.99 -17.50 8.06
CA SER A 461 -19.98 -17.47 6.97
C SER A 461 -19.60 -18.23 5.70
N ILE A 462 -18.50 -19.00 5.69
CA ILE A 462 -18.05 -19.80 4.53
C ILE A 462 -17.87 -21.27 4.92
#